data_AF-A0A9W5Q9Z0-F1
#
_entry.id   AF-A0A9W5Q9Z0-F1
#
_cell.length_a   1.000
_cell.length_b   1.000
_cell.length_c   1.000
_cell.angle_alpha   90.00
_cell.angle_beta   90.00
_cell.angle_gamma   90.00
#
_symmetry.space_group_name_H-M   'P 1'
#
loop_
_entity.id
_entity.type
_entity.pdbx_description
1 polymer ?
#
loop_
_entity_poly.entity_id
_entity_poly.type
_entity_poly.pdbx_seq_one_letter_code
_entity_poly.pdbx_strand_id
1 'polypeptide(L)'
;MKLKRGLLFICTSTMLAIPSMASAKNNDVPFYNGQNDSFLTSLNLQLPGKYYRPGSGYAAKESLYRADVHFPAVYNGSFNWDNPRENLVQAEDTSEPYIRIANEGYLNSKVPAGDRMVTEVERVNNSVISSKYWGNPEFVLENMDKHMIQTYESFRELGQFYWIRDIAYLSGGYAGASGVGNINKYSLWYVRTSKPQVKDFQAMSGKKDIPVKFTFKGFEYVSKNKGYNDRDPNGTTVNPYQKAAGERNRVKWMLDITKDGETVYHQENYLRSTPQKDNQKPNEGDAGQFKKEDITWQPQLCGQYTAKIKVLDAVQRESNEKAVDFTIDGNCGTEVTPNPDPGDEDDFKYKIDFSADRIEGETAREGKNIKTRVDVSRDNFKLERDQYRAKVNNNINKSQQEINSTESDRDSAQSSLSYCRRNPIHEVDAEGKDHYYDRDCSWEENKLDSAASKLDNARQKLEKEKNKIKKLDVLEEKYMNPETVVVLKHNGQQVALQKVRLTEGEKKTLNLDWQHKGKGTIQAEINPAGNRIDIEETTYKNNPIKTAIYEPSKEKAMCGVTSVKGVVETV
;
A
#
# COMPACT_ATOMS: atom_id res chain seq x y z
N MET A 1 56.69 -54.34 -16.29
CA MET A 1 55.24 -54.06 -16.49
C MET A 1 54.42 -54.00 -15.19
N LYS A 2 54.80 -54.71 -14.10
CA LYS A 2 54.07 -54.68 -12.82
C LYS A 2 54.23 -53.39 -11.98
N LEU A 3 55.39 -52.72 -12.03
CA LEU A 3 55.60 -51.45 -11.31
C LEU A 3 54.79 -50.27 -11.89
N LYS A 4 54.61 -50.21 -13.21
CA LYS A 4 53.84 -49.13 -13.87
C LYS A 4 52.32 -49.25 -13.65
N ARG A 5 51.79 -50.46 -13.41
CA ARG A 5 50.37 -50.66 -13.02
C ARG A 5 50.10 -50.29 -11.56
N GLY A 6 51.06 -50.51 -10.66
CA GLY A 6 50.95 -50.12 -9.25
C GLY A 6 50.87 -48.60 -9.07
N LEU A 7 51.75 -47.85 -9.75
CA LEU A 7 51.72 -46.37 -9.69
C LEU A 7 50.46 -45.76 -10.33
N LEU A 8 49.97 -46.32 -11.45
CA LEU A 8 48.74 -45.84 -12.08
C LEU A 8 47.50 -46.12 -11.22
N PHE A 9 47.44 -47.26 -10.54
CA PHE A 9 46.37 -47.56 -9.58
C PHE A 9 46.45 -46.69 -8.32
N ILE A 10 47.65 -46.38 -7.82
CA ILE A 10 47.84 -45.50 -6.66
C ILE A 10 47.47 -44.05 -7.01
N CYS A 11 47.86 -43.52 -8.18
CA CYS A 11 47.53 -42.15 -8.59
C CYS A 11 46.04 -41.96 -8.94
N THR A 12 45.38 -42.96 -9.52
CA THR A 12 43.93 -42.91 -9.78
C THR A 12 43.10 -43.13 -8.52
N SER A 13 43.55 -43.99 -7.59
CA SER A 13 42.87 -44.16 -6.29
C SER A 13 43.09 -42.99 -5.33
N THR A 14 44.23 -42.29 -5.37
CA THR A 14 44.40 -41.03 -4.62
C THR A 14 43.60 -39.88 -5.24
N MET A 15 43.46 -39.79 -6.57
CA MET A 15 42.54 -38.82 -7.19
C MET A 15 41.05 -39.11 -6.93
N LEU A 16 40.68 -40.39 -6.71
CA LEU A 16 39.31 -40.79 -6.34
C LEU A 16 39.06 -40.77 -4.81
N ALA A 17 40.11 -40.67 -3.99
CA ALA A 17 40.05 -40.63 -2.53
C ALA A 17 40.38 -39.26 -1.93
N ILE A 18 40.70 -38.24 -2.74
CA ILE A 18 40.58 -36.86 -2.29
C ILE A 18 39.08 -36.56 -2.26
N PRO A 19 38.43 -36.41 -1.09
CA PRO A 19 37.07 -35.89 -1.06
C PRO A 19 37.15 -34.56 -1.81
N SER A 20 36.34 -34.39 -2.84
CA SER A 20 36.27 -33.16 -3.63
C SER A 20 35.93 -32.00 -2.69
N MET A 21 36.98 -31.35 -2.20
CA MET A 21 36.94 -30.36 -1.13
C MET A 21 36.17 -29.16 -1.67
N ALA A 22 34.97 -28.93 -1.12
CA ALA A 22 34.43 -27.58 -1.15
C ALA A 22 35.36 -26.73 -0.29
N SER A 23 35.96 -25.69 -0.89
CA SER A 23 36.78 -24.73 -0.17
C SER A 23 35.97 -23.45 0.03
N ALA A 24 35.77 -23.06 1.28
CA ALA A 24 35.12 -21.80 1.65
C ALA A 24 36.17 -20.87 2.25
N LYS A 25 36.06 -19.55 2.03
CA LYS A 25 36.92 -18.61 2.74
C LYS A 25 36.51 -18.60 4.21
N ASN A 26 37.44 -18.28 5.10
CA ASN A 26 37.21 -18.38 6.56
C ASN A 26 36.04 -17.48 7.05
N ASN A 27 35.77 -16.39 6.35
CA ASN A 27 34.62 -15.52 6.60
C ASN A 27 33.27 -16.11 6.13
N ASP A 28 33.27 -17.28 5.52
CA ASP A 28 32.08 -17.99 5.01
C ASP A 28 31.62 -19.11 5.95
N VAL A 29 32.16 -19.22 7.16
CA VAL A 29 31.87 -20.32 8.09
C VAL A 29 31.24 -19.82 9.38
N PRO A 30 29.96 -20.14 9.64
CA PRO A 30 29.34 -19.95 10.95
C PRO A 30 30.14 -20.72 12.02
N PHE A 31 30.46 -20.07 13.15
CA PHE A 31 31.11 -20.62 14.36
C PHE A 31 32.65 -20.74 14.41
N TYR A 32 33.41 -20.01 13.58
CA TYR A 32 34.87 -20.06 13.69
C TYR A 32 35.45 -19.09 14.76
N ASN A 33 36.41 -19.58 15.55
CA ASN A 33 36.97 -18.95 16.74
C ASN A 33 38.27 -18.13 16.51
N GLY A 34 38.49 -17.63 15.29
CA GLY A 34 39.32 -16.42 15.07
C GLY A 34 40.79 -16.59 14.64
N GLN A 35 41.06 -17.13 13.45
CA GLN A 35 42.34 -16.91 12.73
C GLN A 35 42.14 -16.72 11.21
N ASN A 36 42.63 -15.62 10.64
CA ASN A 36 42.04 -15.03 9.42
C ASN A 36 42.45 -15.60 8.05
N ASP A 37 43.47 -16.46 7.90
CA ASP A 37 44.11 -16.66 6.58
C ASP A 37 44.24 -18.14 6.11
N SER A 38 43.18 -18.94 6.16
CA SER A 38 43.21 -20.29 5.56
C SER A 38 41.93 -20.67 4.82
N PHE A 39 42.07 -21.29 3.64
CA PHE A 39 40.99 -22.00 2.95
C PHE A 39 40.61 -23.24 3.76
N LEU A 40 39.36 -23.32 4.20
CA LEU A 40 38.84 -24.49 4.93
C LEU A 40 38.32 -25.52 3.95
N THR A 41 38.59 -26.79 4.24
CA THR A 41 38.14 -27.93 3.44
C THR A 41 36.96 -28.60 4.15
N SER A 42 36.09 -29.36 3.46
CA SER A 42 34.88 -29.95 4.06
C SER A 42 35.13 -30.79 5.32
N LEU A 43 36.33 -31.36 5.48
CA LEU A 43 36.72 -32.09 6.68
C LEU A 43 36.88 -31.20 7.92
N ASN A 44 37.08 -29.88 7.75
CA ASN A 44 37.38 -28.92 8.80
C ASN A 44 36.18 -28.06 9.21
N LEU A 45 35.03 -28.21 8.53
CA LEU A 45 33.79 -27.48 8.79
C LEU A 45 32.97 -28.05 9.96
N GLN A 46 33.58 -28.92 10.77
CA GLN A 46 32.93 -29.64 11.85
C GLN A 46 32.58 -28.68 12.99
N LEU A 47 31.29 -28.38 13.15
CA LEU A 47 30.79 -28.01 14.48
C LEU A 47 31.20 -29.11 15.47
N PRO A 48 31.86 -28.80 16.60
CA PRO A 48 32.05 -29.80 17.64
C PRO A 48 30.68 -30.13 18.26
N GLY A 49 30.07 -31.21 17.75
CA GLY A 49 28.84 -31.81 18.23
C GLY A 49 28.84 -33.30 17.86
N LYS A 50 28.66 -34.18 18.85
CA LYS A 50 28.39 -35.61 18.61
C LYS A 50 27.00 -35.78 17.99
N TYR A 51 26.68 -36.99 17.49
CA TYR A 51 25.39 -37.55 16.98
C TYR A 51 25.43 -37.96 15.47
N TYR A 52 24.96 -39.12 14.99
CA TYR A 52 24.47 -39.25 13.59
C TYR A 52 23.63 -40.53 13.48
N ARG A 53 22.66 -40.47 12.57
CA ARG A 53 21.72 -41.52 12.12
C ARG A 53 22.36 -42.87 11.78
N PRO A 54 21.75 -44.00 12.17
CA PRO A 54 22.08 -45.32 11.66
C PRO A 54 21.39 -45.59 10.31
N GLY A 55 22.15 -46.06 9.32
CA GLY A 55 21.62 -46.92 8.26
C GLY A 55 21.52 -48.36 8.77
N SER A 56 20.58 -49.15 8.24
CA SER A 56 20.34 -50.54 8.65
C SER A 56 21.61 -51.40 8.50
N GLY A 57 22.34 -51.63 9.60
CA GLY A 57 23.48 -52.55 9.61
C GLY A 57 24.61 -52.28 10.60
N TYR A 58 24.63 -51.14 11.33
CA TYR A 58 25.77 -50.81 12.21
C TYR A 58 25.42 -50.78 13.70
N ALA A 59 26.31 -51.34 14.52
CA ALA A 59 26.19 -51.45 15.98
C ALA A 59 26.46 -50.11 16.68
N ALA A 60 25.63 -49.80 17.69
CA ALA A 60 25.40 -48.49 18.29
C ALA A 60 26.47 -47.97 19.30
N LYS A 61 27.77 -48.22 19.10
CA LYS A 61 28.82 -47.62 19.94
C LYS A 61 29.77 -46.79 19.08
N GLU A 62 29.76 -45.47 19.34
CA GLU A 62 30.62 -44.40 18.80
C GLU A 62 30.15 -43.76 17.46
N SER A 63 29.44 -42.61 17.50
CA SER A 63 28.98 -41.87 16.29
C SER A 63 28.99 -40.33 16.40
N LEU A 64 29.41 -39.63 15.33
CA LEU A 64 29.80 -38.19 15.21
C LEU A 64 28.85 -37.37 14.30
N TYR A 65 28.38 -36.16 14.68
CA TYR A 65 27.50 -35.28 13.88
C TYR A 65 28.33 -34.37 13.00
N ARG A 66 27.93 -34.24 11.72
CA ARG A 66 28.61 -33.37 10.76
C ARG A 66 27.62 -32.32 10.29
N ALA A 67 27.69 -31.13 10.89
CA ALA A 67 27.18 -29.94 10.24
C ALA A 67 28.22 -29.54 9.20
N ASP A 68 28.00 -29.94 7.94
CA ASP A 68 28.89 -29.59 6.84
C ASP A 68 28.32 -28.36 6.10
N VAL A 69 29.21 -27.53 5.56
CA VAL A 69 28.80 -26.47 4.63
C VAL A 69 28.46 -27.10 3.28
N HIS A 70 27.29 -26.73 2.79
CA HIS A 70 26.75 -27.17 1.53
C HIS A 70 26.36 -25.98 0.66
N PHE A 71 26.33 -26.23 -0.65
CA PHE A 71 25.87 -25.28 -1.65
C PHE A 71 24.70 -25.89 -2.42
N PRO A 72 23.52 -25.24 -2.44
CA PRO A 72 22.35 -25.71 -3.14
C PRO A 72 22.52 -25.46 -4.64
N ALA A 73 21.82 -26.28 -5.40
CA ALA A 73 21.55 -26.01 -6.80
C ALA A 73 20.43 -24.97 -6.92
N VAL A 74 20.50 -24.17 -7.98
CA VAL A 74 19.55 -23.10 -8.28
C VAL A 74 18.76 -23.44 -9.52
N TYR A 75 17.44 -23.31 -9.44
CA TYR A 75 16.51 -23.59 -10.53
C TYR A 75 15.61 -22.40 -10.84
N ASN A 76 15.25 -22.22 -12.10
CA ASN A 76 14.28 -21.21 -12.54
C ASN A 76 12.92 -21.81 -12.87
N GLY A 77 11.89 -21.39 -12.16
CA GLY A 77 10.50 -21.72 -12.43
C GLY A 77 10.05 -23.02 -11.76
N SER A 78 10.47 -24.18 -12.27
CA SER A 78 10.07 -25.46 -11.71
C SER A 78 11.18 -26.50 -11.74
N PHE A 79 11.23 -27.29 -10.67
CA PHE A 79 12.05 -28.48 -10.55
C PHE A 79 11.33 -29.68 -11.20
N ASN A 80 12.05 -30.45 -12.02
CA ASN A 80 11.56 -31.69 -12.62
C ASN A 80 12.27 -32.91 -12.01
N TRP A 81 11.50 -33.85 -11.45
CA TRP A 81 12.02 -35.09 -10.88
C TRP A 81 12.52 -36.09 -11.94
N ASP A 82 11.89 -36.13 -13.11
CA ASP A 82 12.26 -37.03 -14.21
C ASP A 82 13.53 -36.56 -14.92
N ASN A 83 13.67 -35.23 -15.06
CA ASN A 83 14.88 -34.61 -15.61
C ASN A 83 15.39 -33.49 -14.70
N PRO A 84 16.22 -33.81 -13.70
CA PRO A 84 16.67 -32.80 -12.74
C PRO A 84 17.65 -31.76 -13.28
N ARG A 85 18.12 -31.92 -14.53
CA ARG A 85 18.91 -30.88 -15.22
C ARG A 85 18.01 -29.84 -15.90
N GLU A 86 16.73 -30.15 -16.07
CA GLU A 86 15.77 -29.19 -16.59
C GLU A 86 15.67 -27.98 -15.66
N ASN A 87 15.71 -26.79 -16.26
CA ASN A 87 15.64 -25.51 -15.55
C ASN A 87 16.77 -25.23 -14.54
N LEU A 88 17.78 -26.11 -14.47
CA LEU A 88 18.96 -25.91 -13.65
C LEU A 88 19.73 -24.68 -14.17
N VAL A 89 19.94 -23.72 -13.28
CA VAL A 89 20.77 -22.54 -13.54
C VAL A 89 22.20 -22.84 -13.13
N GLN A 90 22.38 -23.38 -11.93
CA GLN A 90 23.67 -23.58 -11.31
C GLN A 90 23.63 -24.81 -10.41
N ALA A 91 24.62 -25.70 -10.59
CA ALA A 91 24.73 -26.93 -9.80
C ALA A 91 25.12 -26.66 -8.34
N GLU A 92 26.04 -25.74 -8.09
CA GLU A 92 26.46 -25.33 -6.75
C GLU A 92 26.59 -23.81 -6.70
N ASP A 93 25.66 -23.15 -6.00
CA ASP A 93 25.73 -21.71 -5.73
C ASP A 93 26.61 -21.43 -4.52
N THR A 94 27.85 -21.03 -4.79
CA THR A 94 28.87 -20.72 -3.79
C THR A 94 28.78 -19.31 -3.21
N SER A 95 27.79 -18.51 -3.60
CA SER A 95 27.61 -17.14 -3.11
C SER A 95 27.22 -17.07 -1.63
N GLU A 96 26.60 -18.14 -1.11
CA GLU A 96 26.23 -18.24 0.30
C GLU A 96 26.32 -19.71 0.72
N PRO A 97 26.99 -20.00 1.84
CA PRO A 97 27.07 -21.33 2.40
C PRO A 97 25.82 -21.64 3.21
N TYR A 98 25.43 -22.91 3.22
CA TYR A 98 24.29 -23.37 4.01
C TYR A 98 24.68 -24.56 4.86
N ILE A 99 24.09 -24.65 6.04
CA ILE A 99 24.28 -25.79 6.92
C ILE A 99 23.08 -26.71 6.76
N ARG A 100 23.35 -27.98 6.42
CA ARG A 100 22.34 -29.02 6.47
C ARG A 100 22.27 -29.55 7.89
N ILE A 101 21.08 -29.59 8.43
CA ILE A 101 20.78 -30.11 9.75
C ILE A 101 19.84 -31.30 9.56
N ALA A 102 20.36 -32.52 9.73
CA ALA A 102 19.59 -33.75 9.64
C ALA A 102 18.87 -34.02 10.97
N ASN A 103 17.77 -33.32 11.26
CA ASN A 103 17.16 -33.41 12.57
C ASN A 103 16.41 -34.74 12.76
N GLU A 104 17.00 -35.61 13.56
CA GLU A 104 16.41 -36.85 14.04
C GLU A 104 15.79 -36.78 15.43
N GLY A 105 15.70 -35.58 16.01
CA GLY A 105 15.29 -35.38 17.40
C GLY A 105 16.45 -35.05 18.35
N TYR A 106 17.64 -34.73 17.85
CA TYR A 106 18.87 -34.60 18.65
C TYR A 106 19.44 -33.17 18.78
N LEU A 107 18.73 -32.12 18.34
CA LEU A 107 19.20 -30.74 18.51
C LEU A 107 18.33 -29.93 19.48
N ASN A 108 17.00 -30.06 19.40
CA ASN A 108 16.03 -29.79 20.47
C ASN A 108 14.61 -30.11 19.94
N SER A 109 13.59 -30.10 20.81
CA SER A 109 12.17 -30.32 20.44
C SER A 109 11.52 -29.17 19.65
N LYS A 110 12.20 -28.03 19.51
CA LYS A 110 11.69 -26.85 18.79
C LYS A 110 12.05 -26.87 17.30
N VAL A 111 13.06 -27.64 16.91
CA VAL A 111 13.35 -27.91 15.49
C VAL A 111 12.52 -29.13 15.08
N PRO A 112 11.65 -29.05 14.04
CA PRO A 112 10.90 -30.20 13.59
C PRO A 112 11.83 -31.25 12.96
N ALA A 113 11.48 -32.55 13.07
CA ALA A 113 12.26 -33.63 12.47
C ALA A 113 12.36 -33.48 10.94
N GLY A 114 13.53 -33.77 10.35
CA GLY A 114 13.80 -33.66 8.91
C GLY A 114 15.09 -32.91 8.56
N ASP A 115 15.51 -33.01 7.30
CA ASP A 115 16.63 -32.25 6.75
C ASP A 115 16.24 -30.76 6.61
N ARG A 116 16.90 -29.89 7.37
CA ARG A 116 16.75 -28.43 7.29
C ARG A 116 18.00 -27.80 6.68
N MET A 117 17.80 -26.84 5.80
CA MET A 117 18.86 -26.00 5.24
C MET A 117 18.80 -24.66 5.93
N VAL A 118 19.88 -24.25 6.60
CA VAL A 118 19.92 -23.00 7.37
C VAL A 118 21.06 -22.09 6.94
N THR A 119 20.86 -20.78 7.08
CA THR A 119 21.86 -19.71 6.90
C THR A 119 21.83 -18.74 8.07
N GLU A 120 22.94 -18.07 8.33
CA GLU A 120 23.05 -17.04 9.38
C GLU A 120 22.18 -15.84 9.04
N VAL A 121 21.55 -15.25 10.07
CA VAL A 121 20.68 -14.07 9.90
C VAL A 121 21.45 -12.89 9.29
N GLU A 122 22.71 -12.72 9.66
CA GLU A 122 23.59 -11.64 9.23
C GLU A 122 23.94 -11.69 7.73
N ARG A 123 23.80 -12.87 7.11
CA ARG A 123 24.07 -13.06 5.67
C ARG A 123 22.88 -12.71 4.80
N VAL A 124 21.66 -12.72 5.35
CA VAL A 124 20.44 -12.47 4.59
C VAL A 124 20.06 -11.00 4.70
N ASN A 125 20.26 -10.28 3.59
CA ASN A 125 19.93 -8.86 3.47
C ASN A 125 19.09 -8.58 2.22
N ASN A 126 18.74 -7.31 2.00
CA ASN A 126 17.89 -6.89 0.88
C ASN A 126 18.46 -7.30 -0.48
N SER A 127 19.78 -7.23 -0.65
CA SER A 127 20.43 -7.64 -1.89
C SER A 127 20.27 -9.14 -2.10
N VAL A 128 20.52 -9.96 -1.07
CA VAL A 128 20.40 -11.42 -1.17
C VAL A 128 18.98 -11.82 -1.56
N ILE A 129 17.96 -11.30 -0.86
CA ILE A 129 16.56 -11.66 -1.17
C ILE A 129 16.16 -11.26 -2.59
N SER A 130 16.50 -10.04 -3.02
CA SER A 130 16.10 -9.53 -4.32
C SER A 130 16.87 -10.18 -5.48
N SER A 131 18.18 -10.40 -5.36
CA SER A 131 19.02 -10.88 -6.47
C SER A 131 18.99 -12.41 -6.59
N LYS A 132 18.96 -13.11 -5.46
CA LYS A 132 19.16 -14.57 -5.40
C LYS A 132 17.84 -15.35 -5.41
N TYR A 133 16.88 -14.88 -4.61
CA TYR A 133 15.57 -15.53 -4.47
C TYR A 133 14.48 -14.85 -5.31
N TRP A 134 14.78 -13.67 -5.88
CA TRP A 134 13.82 -12.84 -6.63
C TRP A 134 12.58 -12.45 -5.81
N GLY A 135 12.75 -12.36 -4.48
CA GLY A 135 11.71 -11.94 -3.54
C GLY A 135 11.57 -10.43 -3.41
N ASN A 136 10.54 -10.01 -2.67
CA ASN A 136 10.46 -8.66 -2.12
C ASN A 136 11.23 -8.63 -0.77
N PRO A 137 12.35 -7.90 -0.66
CA PRO A 137 13.15 -7.82 0.56
C PRO A 137 12.39 -7.44 1.83
N GLU A 138 11.59 -6.39 1.75
CA GLU A 138 10.88 -5.83 2.90
C GLU A 138 9.87 -6.86 3.42
N PHE A 139 9.07 -7.40 2.51
CA PHE A 139 8.10 -8.44 2.82
C PHE A 139 8.74 -9.69 3.42
N VAL A 140 9.84 -10.19 2.83
CA VAL A 140 10.49 -11.43 3.31
C VAL A 140 11.12 -11.24 4.69
N LEU A 141 11.85 -10.14 4.92
CA LEU A 141 12.54 -9.92 6.20
C LEU A 141 11.58 -9.62 7.35
N GLU A 142 10.46 -8.95 7.07
CA GLU A 142 9.43 -8.66 8.07
C GLU A 142 8.72 -9.93 8.56
N ASN A 143 8.55 -10.92 7.67
CA ASN A 143 7.71 -12.08 7.93
C ASN A 143 8.48 -13.35 8.28
N MET A 144 9.80 -13.37 8.14
CA MET A 144 10.59 -14.59 8.34
C MET A 144 11.00 -14.80 9.80
N ASP A 145 10.79 -16.02 10.29
CA ASP A 145 11.13 -16.38 11.66
C ASP A 145 12.62 -16.69 11.82
N LYS A 146 13.19 -16.20 12.94
CA LYS A 146 14.54 -16.57 13.38
C LYS A 146 14.49 -17.83 14.21
N HIS A 147 15.35 -18.78 13.87
CA HIS A 147 15.43 -20.08 14.52
C HIS A 147 16.71 -20.20 15.33
N MET A 148 16.54 -20.29 16.64
CA MET A 148 17.66 -20.51 17.56
C MET A 148 18.08 -21.97 17.55
N ILE A 149 19.36 -22.21 17.28
CA ILE A 149 19.95 -23.54 17.33
C ILE A 149 20.80 -23.65 18.60
N GLN A 150 20.55 -24.69 19.38
CA GLN A 150 21.27 -25.00 20.60
C GLN A 150 21.76 -26.45 20.57
N THR A 151 22.80 -26.74 21.35
CA THR A 151 23.21 -28.14 21.60
C THR A 151 22.19 -28.84 22.52
N TYR A 152 21.95 -30.12 22.30
CA TYR A 152 20.96 -30.89 23.06
C TYR A 152 21.35 -31.12 24.53
N GLU A 153 22.60 -31.49 24.81
CA GLU A 153 23.05 -31.82 26.16
C GLU A 153 23.33 -30.59 27.05
N SER A 154 23.89 -29.52 26.47
CA SER A 154 24.36 -28.37 27.25
C SER A 154 23.50 -27.12 27.09
N PHE A 155 22.48 -27.16 26.23
CA PHE A 155 21.68 -26.01 25.80
C PHE A 155 22.51 -24.81 25.31
N ARG A 156 23.80 -25.01 25.03
CA ARG A 156 24.69 -23.97 24.51
C ARG A 156 24.12 -23.46 23.20
N GLU A 157 23.91 -22.15 23.16
CA GLU A 157 23.52 -21.43 21.95
C GLU A 157 24.62 -21.54 20.92
N LEU A 158 24.24 -22.03 19.74
CA LEU A 158 25.08 -22.02 18.57
C LEU A 158 24.84 -20.68 17.89
N GLY A 159 23.60 -20.33 17.53
CA GLY A 159 23.27 -19.00 16.98
C GLY A 159 21.83 -18.88 16.51
N GLN A 160 21.55 -17.79 15.78
CA GLN A 160 20.26 -17.52 15.14
C GLN A 160 20.36 -17.73 13.64
N PHE A 161 19.38 -18.44 13.09
CA PHE A 161 19.40 -18.86 11.70
C PHE A 161 18.07 -18.63 11.01
N TYR A 162 18.13 -18.42 9.70
CA TYR A 162 16.98 -18.53 8.82
C TYR A 162 16.95 -19.88 8.13
N TRP A 163 15.75 -20.40 7.88
CA TRP A 163 15.58 -21.57 7.03
C TRP A 163 15.47 -21.13 5.57
N ILE A 164 16.24 -21.76 4.69
CA ILE A 164 16.25 -21.40 3.26
C ILE A 164 14.92 -21.66 2.58
N ARG A 165 14.23 -22.69 3.04
CA ARG A 165 12.88 -22.97 2.57
C ARG A 165 11.94 -21.80 2.84
N ASP A 166 12.07 -21.16 4.00
CA ASP A 166 11.24 -20.03 4.38
C ASP A 166 11.56 -18.82 3.49
N ILE A 167 12.85 -18.52 3.25
CA ILE A 167 13.28 -17.48 2.31
C ILE A 167 12.73 -17.73 0.91
N ALA A 168 12.92 -18.94 0.38
CA ALA A 168 12.48 -19.31 -0.96
C ALA A 168 10.95 -19.22 -1.06
N TYR A 169 10.22 -19.70 -0.04
CA TYR A 169 8.77 -19.67 0.00
C TYR A 169 8.21 -18.24 0.07
N LEU A 170 8.72 -17.42 0.97
CA LEU A 170 8.36 -16.01 1.11
C LEU A 170 8.78 -15.19 -0.11
N SER A 171 9.73 -15.68 -0.92
CA SER A 171 10.10 -15.08 -2.20
C SER A 171 9.26 -15.57 -3.39
N GLY A 172 8.28 -16.45 -3.15
CA GLY A 172 7.37 -16.99 -4.16
C GLY A 172 7.84 -18.29 -4.84
N GLY A 173 8.97 -18.84 -4.41
CA GLY A 173 9.53 -20.11 -4.86
C GLY A 173 9.35 -21.25 -3.86
N TYR A 174 10.27 -22.21 -3.88
CA TYR A 174 10.32 -23.32 -2.93
C TYR A 174 11.72 -23.93 -2.86
N ALA A 175 12.00 -24.73 -1.83
CA ALA A 175 13.28 -25.39 -1.65
C ALA A 175 13.12 -26.81 -1.14
N GLY A 176 14.07 -27.68 -1.49
CA GLY A 176 14.01 -29.10 -1.16
C GLY A 176 15.38 -29.73 -0.94
N ALA A 177 15.34 -30.90 -0.29
CA ALA A 177 16.50 -31.75 -0.04
C ALA A 177 16.08 -33.21 -0.27
N SER A 178 16.55 -33.86 -1.34
CA SER A 178 16.41 -35.31 -1.61
C SER A 178 16.87 -35.70 -3.03
N GLY A 179 17.44 -36.89 -3.18
CA GLY A 179 17.35 -37.77 -4.36
C GLY A 179 18.03 -37.36 -5.67
N VAL A 180 18.72 -36.22 -5.75
CA VAL A 180 19.28 -35.72 -7.01
C VAL A 180 20.79 -35.93 -7.11
N GLY A 181 21.24 -37.19 -7.03
CA GLY A 181 22.67 -37.55 -7.07
C GLY A 181 23.42 -37.08 -8.33
N ASN A 182 22.71 -36.63 -9.36
CA ASN A 182 23.24 -36.22 -10.67
C ASN A 182 23.34 -34.70 -10.89
N ILE A 183 23.01 -33.86 -9.88
CA ILE A 183 23.03 -32.39 -9.99
C ILE A 183 24.05 -31.76 -9.06
N ASN A 184 23.91 -32.00 -7.76
CA ASN A 184 24.93 -31.64 -6.78
C ASN A 184 25.10 -32.79 -5.78
N LYS A 185 26.31 -32.92 -5.26
CA LYS A 185 26.69 -34.00 -4.33
C LYS A 185 25.90 -33.98 -3.02
N TYR A 186 25.24 -32.87 -2.71
CA TYR A 186 24.49 -32.67 -1.47
C TYR A 186 22.97 -32.86 -1.63
N SER A 187 22.46 -33.00 -2.86
CA SER A 187 21.03 -33.08 -3.19
C SER A 187 20.19 -31.94 -2.58
N LEU A 188 20.78 -30.75 -2.46
CA LEU A 188 20.14 -29.54 -1.94
C LEU A 188 19.81 -28.59 -3.07
N TRP A 189 18.64 -27.98 -3.05
CA TRP A 189 18.24 -27.06 -4.12
C TRP A 189 17.14 -26.09 -3.69
N TYR A 190 17.06 -24.97 -4.42
CA TYR A 190 15.90 -24.07 -4.36
C TYR A 190 15.51 -23.61 -5.76
N VAL A 191 14.24 -23.24 -5.89
CA VAL A 191 13.60 -22.75 -7.11
C VAL A 191 13.23 -21.29 -6.89
N ARG A 192 13.67 -20.42 -7.80
CA ARG A 192 13.24 -19.03 -7.89
C ARG A 192 12.25 -18.89 -9.04
N THR A 193 11.20 -18.10 -8.82
CA THR A 193 10.11 -17.90 -9.78
C THR A 193 10.06 -16.47 -10.24
N SER A 194 9.54 -16.24 -11.44
CA SER A 194 9.39 -14.89 -11.97
C SER A 194 8.47 -14.01 -11.12
N LYS A 195 8.70 -12.69 -11.16
CA LYS A 195 7.73 -11.67 -10.71
C LYS A 195 6.45 -11.72 -11.57
N PRO A 196 5.28 -11.30 -11.04
CA PRO A 196 4.04 -11.27 -11.81
C PRO A 196 4.17 -10.34 -13.01
N GLN A 197 3.40 -10.61 -14.06
CA GLN A 197 3.46 -9.88 -15.32
C GLN A 197 2.06 -9.59 -15.85
N VAL A 198 1.77 -8.31 -16.12
CA VAL A 198 0.61 -7.91 -16.93
C VAL A 198 0.98 -8.08 -18.41
N LYS A 199 0.31 -9.02 -19.09
CA LYS A 199 0.56 -9.34 -20.50
C LYS A 199 -0.21 -8.41 -21.42
N ASP A 200 -1.47 -8.16 -21.12
CA ASP A 200 -2.37 -7.31 -21.91
C ASP A 200 -3.10 -6.33 -21.00
N PHE A 201 -3.23 -5.09 -21.46
CA PHE A 201 -4.00 -4.03 -20.81
C PHE A 201 -4.59 -3.14 -21.89
N GLN A 202 -5.90 -2.92 -21.82
CA GLN A 202 -6.64 -2.18 -22.83
C GLN A 202 -7.63 -1.22 -22.15
N ALA A 203 -7.77 -0.05 -22.76
CA ALA A 203 -8.80 0.93 -22.49
C ALA A 203 -9.43 1.34 -23.84
N MET A 204 -10.73 1.60 -23.85
CA MET A 204 -11.43 2.05 -25.06
C MET A 204 -11.69 3.55 -24.98
N SER A 205 -11.18 4.30 -25.97
CA SER A 205 -11.59 5.69 -26.19
C SER A 205 -13.09 5.76 -26.44
N GLY A 206 -13.72 6.85 -26.02
CA GLY A 206 -15.17 6.96 -26.04
C GLY A 206 -15.67 8.37 -25.81
N LYS A 207 -16.97 8.50 -25.57
CA LYS A 207 -17.59 9.78 -25.25
C LYS A 207 -17.73 9.96 -23.74
N LYS A 208 -17.73 11.21 -23.26
CA LYS A 208 -17.84 11.53 -21.83
C LYS A 208 -19.06 10.88 -21.15
N ASP A 209 -20.17 10.71 -21.85
CA ASP A 209 -21.42 10.12 -21.33
C ASP A 209 -21.40 8.58 -21.24
N ILE A 210 -20.33 7.93 -21.71
CA ILE A 210 -20.19 6.47 -21.71
C ILE A 210 -19.04 6.08 -20.75
N PRO A 211 -19.27 5.16 -19.79
CA PRO A 211 -18.20 4.65 -18.95
C PRO A 211 -17.09 3.99 -19.78
N VAL A 212 -15.84 4.35 -19.49
CA VAL A 212 -14.66 3.71 -20.07
C VAL A 212 -14.51 2.33 -19.44
N LYS A 213 -14.30 1.31 -20.28
CA LYS A 213 -14.03 -0.06 -19.83
C LYS A 213 -12.54 -0.36 -19.91
N PHE A 214 -12.02 -0.97 -18.84
CA PHE A 214 -10.65 -1.44 -18.75
C PHE A 214 -10.63 -2.96 -18.68
N THR A 215 -9.76 -3.57 -19.46
CA THR A 215 -9.51 -5.01 -19.42
C THR A 215 -8.03 -5.27 -19.27
N PHE A 216 -7.67 -6.24 -18.44
CA PHE A 216 -6.29 -6.69 -18.33
C PHE A 216 -6.20 -8.18 -18.06
N LYS A 217 -5.08 -8.76 -18.47
CA LYS A 217 -4.71 -10.14 -18.11
C LYS A 217 -3.21 -10.32 -18.02
N GLY A 218 -2.80 -11.34 -17.31
CA GLY A 218 -1.40 -11.61 -17.05
C GLY A 218 -1.19 -12.92 -16.32
N PHE A 219 0.02 -13.09 -15.77
CA PHE A 219 0.41 -14.28 -15.02
C PHE A 219 1.13 -13.91 -13.73
N GLU A 220 0.84 -14.63 -12.65
CA GLU A 220 1.72 -14.76 -11.50
C GLU A 220 2.44 -16.11 -11.55
N TYR A 221 3.59 -16.20 -10.91
CA TYR A 221 4.44 -17.40 -10.95
C TYR A 221 4.78 -17.91 -9.55
N VAL A 222 4.00 -17.50 -8.55
CA VAL A 222 4.19 -17.99 -7.18
C VAL A 222 3.95 -19.50 -7.15
N SER A 223 4.87 -20.26 -6.56
CA SER A 223 4.70 -21.70 -6.42
C SER A 223 3.55 -22.04 -5.47
N LYS A 224 2.56 -22.75 -6.00
CA LYS A 224 1.25 -22.97 -5.37
C LYS A 224 1.24 -24.20 -4.44
N ASN A 225 1.87 -25.30 -4.85
CA ASN A 225 1.79 -26.61 -4.16
C ASN A 225 3.14 -27.19 -3.69
N LYS A 226 4.27 -26.50 -3.88
CA LYS A 226 5.61 -27.12 -3.70
C LYS A 226 6.41 -26.62 -2.50
N GLY A 227 5.79 -25.85 -1.60
CA GLY A 227 6.51 -25.02 -0.64
C GLY A 227 6.58 -25.48 0.81
N TYR A 228 5.61 -26.27 1.30
CA TYR A 228 5.50 -26.53 2.74
C TYR A 228 4.93 -27.90 3.13
N ASN A 229 5.02 -28.90 2.25
CA ASN A 229 4.84 -30.27 2.68
C ASN A 229 6.22 -30.77 3.14
N ASP A 230 6.51 -30.60 4.43
CA ASP A 230 7.40 -31.58 5.06
C ASP A 230 6.79 -32.96 4.79
N ARG A 231 7.63 -33.98 4.63
CA ARG A 231 7.18 -35.38 4.50
C ARG A 231 6.46 -35.81 5.78
N ASP A 232 5.31 -35.23 6.02
CA ASP A 232 4.41 -35.47 7.12
C ASP A 232 3.33 -36.40 6.58
N PRO A 233 3.47 -37.72 6.83
CA PRO A 233 2.49 -38.69 6.39
C PRO A 233 1.09 -38.44 6.97
N ASN A 234 0.95 -37.55 7.97
CA ASN A 234 -0.33 -37.24 8.62
C ASN A 234 -0.94 -35.90 8.17
N GLY A 235 -0.29 -35.14 7.27
CA GLY A 235 -0.82 -33.88 6.74
C GLY A 235 -0.99 -32.74 7.77
N THR A 236 -0.33 -32.83 8.92
CA THR A 236 -0.46 -31.87 10.04
C THR A 236 0.45 -30.65 9.92
N THR A 237 1.45 -30.69 9.04
CA THR A 237 2.41 -29.58 8.86
C THR A 237 1.73 -28.41 8.17
N VAL A 238 1.51 -27.34 8.94
CA VAL A 238 0.95 -26.08 8.47
C VAL A 238 2.09 -25.15 8.10
N ASN A 239 1.98 -24.47 6.98
CA ASN A 239 2.89 -23.39 6.66
C ASN A 239 2.73 -22.22 7.66
N PRO A 240 3.75 -21.90 8.49
CA PRO A 240 3.70 -20.82 9.45
C PRO A 240 3.52 -19.45 8.77
N TYR A 241 3.93 -19.32 7.51
CA TYR A 241 3.84 -18.11 6.72
C TYR A 241 2.57 -17.99 5.89
N GLN A 242 1.59 -18.90 6.02
CA GLN A 242 0.35 -18.85 5.24
C GLN A 242 -0.42 -17.53 5.43
N LYS A 243 -0.37 -16.94 6.63
CA LYS A 243 -1.01 -15.65 6.93
C LYS A 243 -0.27 -14.47 6.30
N ALA A 244 1.06 -14.54 6.28
CA ALA A 244 1.95 -13.50 5.76
C ALA A 244 1.99 -13.48 4.22
N ALA A 245 2.24 -14.64 3.61
CA ALA A 245 2.44 -14.83 2.18
C ALA A 245 1.18 -14.71 1.32
N GLY A 246 0.12 -14.15 1.90
CA GLY A 246 -1.21 -14.05 1.32
C GLY A 246 -1.79 -15.40 0.92
N GLU A 247 -2.97 -15.34 0.33
CA GLU A 247 -3.52 -16.51 -0.33
C GLU A 247 -2.81 -16.74 -1.65
N ARG A 248 -2.11 -17.87 -1.76
CA ARG A 248 -1.66 -18.38 -3.07
C ARG A 248 -2.85 -18.39 -4.03
N ASN A 249 -2.65 -17.95 -5.27
CA ASN A 249 -3.67 -17.73 -6.31
C ASN A 249 -4.41 -16.39 -6.25
N ARG A 250 -3.92 -15.41 -5.49
CA ARG A 250 -4.56 -14.11 -5.39
C ARG A 250 -3.57 -13.00 -5.63
N VAL A 251 -3.90 -12.11 -6.56
CA VAL A 251 -3.09 -10.94 -6.89
C VAL A 251 -3.86 -9.67 -6.58
N LYS A 252 -3.17 -8.65 -6.04
CA LYS A 252 -3.71 -7.29 -5.89
C LYS A 252 -3.44 -6.54 -7.17
N TRP A 253 -4.44 -5.90 -7.77
CA TRP A 253 -4.26 -5.01 -8.92
C TRP A 253 -4.55 -3.57 -8.51
N MET A 254 -3.82 -2.64 -9.11
CA MET A 254 -3.92 -1.20 -8.87
C MET A 254 -3.98 -0.51 -10.22
N LEU A 255 -5.06 0.23 -10.45
CA LEU A 255 -5.34 1.02 -11.64
C LEU A 255 -5.32 2.50 -11.27
N ASP A 256 -4.41 3.25 -11.89
CA ASP A 256 -4.37 4.71 -11.81
C ASP A 256 -4.72 5.31 -13.17
N ILE A 257 -5.55 6.34 -13.19
CA ILE A 257 -5.85 7.13 -14.38
C ILE A 257 -5.33 8.54 -14.14
N THR A 258 -4.50 9.02 -15.06
CA THR A 258 -3.90 10.34 -15.01
C THR A 258 -4.36 11.20 -16.18
N LYS A 259 -4.54 12.49 -15.94
CA LYS A 259 -4.78 13.54 -16.94
C LYS A 259 -3.79 14.67 -16.70
N ASP A 260 -3.09 15.10 -17.75
CA ASP A 260 -2.13 16.22 -17.67
C ASP A 260 -1.06 16.06 -16.55
N GLY A 261 -0.74 14.80 -16.21
CA GLY A 261 0.21 14.44 -15.14
C GLY A 261 -0.39 14.27 -13.74
N GLU A 262 -1.67 14.58 -13.53
CA GLU A 262 -2.35 14.42 -12.24
C GLU A 262 -3.22 13.16 -12.20
N THR A 263 -3.20 12.42 -11.10
CA THR A 263 -4.08 11.25 -10.88
C THR A 263 -5.51 11.73 -10.63
N VAL A 264 -6.42 11.39 -11.54
CA VAL A 264 -7.85 11.73 -11.47
C VAL A 264 -8.72 10.56 -11.01
N TYR A 265 -8.17 9.34 -10.97
CA TYR A 265 -8.86 8.17 -10.47
C TYR A 265 -7.87 7.10 -10.02
N HIS A 266 -8.18 6.46 -8.91
CA HIS A 266 -7.47 5.30 -8.39
C HIS A 266 -8.49 4.22 -8.04
N GLN A 267 -8.21 2.99 -8.47
CA GLN A 267 -8.96 1.82 -8.05
C GLN A 267 -8.02 0.65 -7.84
N GLU A 268 -8.21 -0.05 -6.74
CA GLU A 268 -7.51 -1.30 -6.46
C GLU A 268 -8.47 -2.35 -5.92
N ASN A 269 -8.16 -3.60 -6.21
CA ASN A 269 -8.85 -4.75 -5.63
C ASN A 269 -7.99 -5.99 -5.78
N TYR A 270 -8.52 -7.13 -5.36
CA TYR A 270 -7.92 -8.42 -5.58
C TYR A 270 -8.63 -9.18 -6.69
N LEU A 271 -7.89 -10.11 -7.30
CA LEU A 271 -8.44 -11.04 -8.27
C LEU A 271 -7.73 -12.40 -8.11
N ARG A 272 -8.44 -13.51 -8.38
CA ARG A 272 -7.81 -14.84 -8.38
C ARG A 272 -7.15 -15.18 -9.69
N SER A 273 -5.97 -15.80 -9.59
CA SER A 273 -5.35 -16.46 -10.72
C SER A 273 -5.81 -17.91 -10.84
N THR A 274 -6.05 -18.36 -12.07
CA THR A 274 -6.35 -19.75 -12.39
C THR A 274 -5.10 -20.47 -12.87
N PRO A 275 -4.83 -21.72 -12.47
CA PRO A 275 -3.70 -22.48 -12.98
C PRO A 275 -3.72 -22.56 -14.51
N GLN A 276 -2.70 -22.01 -15.16
CA GLN A 276 -2.58 -22.03 -16.60
C GLN A 276 -1.12 -21.88 -17.01
N LYS A 277 -0.67 -22.73 -17.95
CA LYS A 277 0.68 -22.66 -18.49
C LYS A 277 0.90 -21.35 -19.24
N ASP A 278 1.96 -20.62 -18.90
CA ASP A 278 2.46 -19.52 -19.71
C ASP A 278 3.37 -20.08 -20.81
N ASN A 279 2.88 -20.13 -22.04
CA ASN A 279 3.67 -20.63 -23.18
C ASN A 279 4.93 -19.79 -23.46
N GLN A 280 4.99 -18.54 -22.98
CA GLN A 280 6.18 -17.70 -23.09
C GLN A 280 7.21 -17.97 -21.99
N LYS A 281 6.81 -18.67 -20.92
CA LYS A 281 7.68 -19.10 -19.81
C LYS A 281 7.39 -20.56 -19.45
N PRO A 282 7.76 -21.50 -20.34
CA PRO A 282 7.40 -22.92 -20.19
C PRO A 282 8.01 -23.58 -18.94
N ASN A 283 9.08 -23.00 -18.40
CA ASN A 283 9.73 -23.44 -17.17
C ASN A 283 8.96 -23.07 -15.89
N GLU A 284 8.00 -22.14 -15.96
CA GLU A 284 7.12 -21.74 -14.85
C GLU A 284 5.93 -22.70 -14.75
N GLY A 285 6.20 -23.96 -14.39
CA GLY A 285 5.26 -25.08 -14.52
C GLY A 285 3.91 -24.91 -13.80
N ASP A 286 3.84 -24.06 -12.76
CA ASP A 286 2.64 -23.81 -11.94
C ASP A 286 2.13 -22.35 -12.04
N ALA A 287 2.33 -21.70 -13.19
CA ALA A 287 1.88 -20.32 -13.40
C ALA A 287 0.36 -20.16 -13.19
N GLY A 288 -0.04 -19.01 -12.68
CA GLY A 288 -1.44 -18.61 -12.49
C GLY A 288 -1.82 -17.48 -13.43
N GLN A 289 -2.76 -17.70 -14.34
CA GLN A 289 -3.31 -16.63 -15.17
C GLN A 289 -4.31 -15.80 -14.37
N PHE A 290 -4.14 -14.48 -14.38
CA PHE A 290 -5.15 -13.54 -13.90
C PHE A 290 -5.79 -12.79 -15.07
N LYS A 291 -7.09 -12.51 -14.98
CA LYS A 291 -7.86 -11.77 -16.00
C LYS A 291 -9.00 -10.98 -15.35
N LYS A 292 -9.22 -9.75 -15.82
CA LYS A 292 -10.32 -8.88 -15.40
C LYS A 292 -10.85 -8.07 -16.60
N GLU A 293 -12.16 -7.99 -16.76
CA GLU A 293 -12.79 -7.37 -17.96
C GLU A 293 -13.93 -6.37 -17.65
N ASP A 294 -14.33 -6.28 -16.39
CA ASP A 294 -15.51 -5.56 -15.90
C ASP A 294 -15.14 -4.30 -15.11
N ILE A 295 -13.92 -3.77 -15.28
CA ILE A 295 -13.52 -2.50 -14.65
C ILE A 295 -14.09 -1.35 -15.46
N THR A 296 -14.81 -0.44 -14.79
CA THR A 296 -15.42 0.72 -15.42
C THR A 296 -15.10 1.99 -14.65
N TRP A 297 -14.91 3.08 -15.39
CA TRP A 297 -14.73 4.42 -14.83
C TRP A 297 -15.52 5.43 -15.66
N GLN A 298 -16.18 6.37 -14.99
CA GLN A 298 -16.97 7.41 -15.63
C GLN A 298 -16.13 8.69 -15.78
N PRO A 299 -15.79 9.10 -17.02
CA PRO A 299 -15.00 10.31 -17.27
C PRO A 299 -15.82 11.59 -17.07
N GLN A 300 -15.10 12.66 -16.78
CA GLN A 300 -15.67 13.87 -16.14
C GLN A 300 -15.26 15.12 -16.88
N LEU A 301 -14.07 15.07 -17.46
CA LEU A 301 -13.56 16.03 -18.42
C LEU A 301 -13.27 15.31 -19.72
N CYS A 302 -13.26 16.04 -20.83
CA CYS A 302 -12.78 15.51 -22.10
C CYS A 302 -11.25 15.60 -22.17
N GLY A 303 -10.69 14.99 -23.22
CA GLY A 303 -9.28 15.06 -23.57
C GLY A 303 -8.57 13.74 -23.41
N GLN A 304 -7.23 13.81 -23.43
CA GLN A 304 -6.36 12.65 -23.37
C GLN A 304 -6.10 12.25 -21.92
N TYR A 305 -6.10 10.94 -21.69
CA TYR A 305 -5.82 10.30 -20.41
C TYR A 305 -4.80 9.18 -20.61
N THR A 306 -4.06 8.86 -19.55
CA THR A 306 -3.22 7.67 -19.47
C THR A 306 -3.70 6.83 -18.31
N ALA A 307 -4.05 5.57 -18.57
CA ALA A 307 -4.28 4.61 -17.51
C ALA A 307 -3.04 3.76 -17.30
N LYS A 308 -2.75 3.40 -16.05
CA LYS A 308 -1.62 2.58 -15.63
C LYS A 308 -2.12 1.46 -14.74
N ILE A 309 -1.69 0.23 -15.03
CA ILE A 309 -2.01 -0.95 -14.23
C ILE A 309 -0.73 -1.59 -13.69
N LYS A 310 -0.78 -1.96 -12.42
CA LYS A 310 0.25 -2.73 -11.73
C LYS A 310 -0.38 -3.85 -10.91
N VAL A 311 0.34 -4.94 -10.73
CA VAL A 311 -0.12 -6.11 -9.98
C VAL A 311 0.92 -6.50 -8.93
N LEU A 312 0.46 -6.84 -7.73
CA LEU A 312 1.22 -7.49 -6.66
C LEU A 312 0.78 -8.95 -6.55
N ASP A 313 1.73 -9.87 -6.52
CA ASP A 313 1.41 -11.26 -6.17
C ASP A 313 1.28 -11.46 -4.65
N ALA A 314 0.95 -12.68 -4.24
CA ALA A 314 0.70 -13.01 -2.83
C ALA A 314 1.90 -12.72 -1.90
N VAL A 315 3.13 -12.74 -2.46
CA VAL A 315 4.38 -12.42 -1.73
C VAL A 315 4.85 -10.98 -1.97
N GLN A 316 3.91 -10.10 -2.34
CA GLN A 316 4.13 -8.66 -2.52
C GLN A 316 5.23 -8.34 -3.55
N ARG A 317 5.47 -9.21 -4.54
CA ARG A 317 6.35 -8.89 -5.66
C ARG A 317 5.57 -8.11 -6.71
N GLU A 318 6.18 -7.02 -7.14
CA GLU A 318 5.55 -6.09 -8.07
C GLU A 318 5.75 -6.52 -9.53
N SER A 319 4.71 -6.36 -10.35
CA SER A 319 4.83 -6.41 -11.80
C SER A 319 5.45 -5.11 -12.33
N ASN A 320 6.00 -5.19 -13.55
CA ASN A 320 6.23 -3.98 -14.33
C ASN A 320 4.87 -3.30 -14.58
N GLU A 321 4.86 -1.97 -14.53
CA GLU A 321 3.69 -1.15 -14.86
C GLU A 321 3.39 -1.26 -16.36
N LYS A 322 2.11 -1.32 -16.71
CA LYS A 322 1.66 -1.26 -18.10
C LYS A 322 0.71 -0.08 -18.26
N ALA A 323 0.98 0.76 -19.25
CA ALA A 323 0.21 1.97 -19.52
C ALA A 323 -0.54 1.87 -20.86
N VAL A 324 -1.69 2.54 -20.95
CA VAL A 324 -2.44 2.74 -22.19
C VAL A 324 -3.01 4.14 -22.21
N ASP A 325 -2.85 4.82 -23.35
CA ASP A 325 -3.45 6.13 -23.57
C ASP A 325 -4.83 5.98 -24.23
N PHE A 326 -5.76 6.83 -23.85
CA PHE A 326 -7.10 6.88 -24.43
C PHE A 326 -7.65 8.31 -24.43
N THR A 327 -8.66 8.55 -25.27
CA THR A 327 -9.25 9.88 -25.47
C THR A 327 -10.74 9.85 -25.15
N ILE A 328 -11.20 10.90 -24.48
CA ILE A 328 -12.61 11.15 -24.21
C ILE A 328 -13.09 12.37 -24.98
N ASP A 329 -14.03 12.14 -25.89
CA ASP A 329 -14.64 13.16 -26.75
C ASP A 329 -16.04 13.57 -26.25
N GLY A 330 -16.54 14.73 -26.68
CA GLY A 330 -17.91 15.18 -26.40
C GLY A 330 -18.07 16.69 -26.24
N ASN A 331 -19.29 17.12 -25.92
CA ASN A 331 -19.62 18.52 -25.60
C ASN A 331 -19.13 18.86 -24.19
N CYS A 332 -17.81 18.91 -24.04
CA CYS A 332 -17.18 19.42 -22.84
C CYS A 332 -17.06 20.93 -22.98
N GLY A 333 -17.98 21.66 -22.36
CA GLY A 333 -17.84 23.10 -22.21
C GLY A 333 -16.46 23.44 -21.65
N THR A 334 -15.81 24.43 -22.23
CA THR A 334 -14.63 25.05 -21.65
C THR A 334 -15.04 25.68 -20.33
N GLU A 335 -14.31 25.36 -19.27
CA GLU A 335 -14.51 25.78 -17.88
C GLU A 335 -15.67 25.10 -17.15
N VAL A 336 -15.36 23.96 -16.55
CA VAL A 336 -15.91 23.65 -15.23
C VAL A 336 -14.83 24.10 -14.25
N THR A 337 -15.15 25.07 -13.40
CA THR A 337 -14.43 25.35 -12.14
C THR A 337 -14.10 24.03 -11.44
N PRO A 338 -13.02 23.92 -10.64
CA PRO A 338 -12.69 22.67 -9.96
C PRO A 338 -13.87 22.31 -9.04
N ASN A 339 -14.75 21.46 -9.53
CA ASN A 339 -15.75 20.79 -8.74
C ASN A 339 -15.16 19.41 -8.42
N PRO A 340 -15.36 18.94 -7.19
CA PRO A 340 -14.54 17.90 -6.59
C PRO A 340 -14.72 16.56 -7.29
N ASP A 341 -13.75 15.69 -7.04
CA ASP A 341 -13.71 14.30 -7.48
C ASP A 341 -15.10 13.67 -7.62
N PRO A 342 -15.50 13.29 -8.83
CA PRO A 342 -16.77 12.64 -9.09
C PRO A 342 -16.63 11.16 -8.75
N GLY A 343 -17.03 10.92 -7.51
CA GLY A 343 -16.77 9.72 -6.72
C GLY A 343 -16.88 10.04 -5.22
N ASP A 344 -16.77 11.32 -4.88
CA ASP A 344 -16.99 11.93 -3.56
C ASP A 344 -17.98 13.10 -3.73
N GLU A 345 -19.28 12.82 -3.74
CA GLU A 345 -20.24 13.85 -3.32
C GLU A 345 -20.00 14.09 -1.82
N ASP A 346 -19.11 15.03 -1.51
CA ASP A 346 -19.07 15.63 -0.17
C ASP A 346 -20.36 16.46 -0.07
N ASP A 347 -21.39 15.91 0.57
CA ASP A 347 -22.72 16.53 0.71
C ASP A 347 -22.67 17.96 1.30
N PHE A 348 -21.57 18.33 1.94
CA PHE A 348 -21.45 19.55 2.71
C PHE A 348 -20.77 20.69 1.95
N LYS A 349 -21.58 21.63 1.45
CA LYS A 349 -21.09 22.91 0.93
C LYS A 349 -20.78 23.85 2.10
N TYR A 350 -19.50 24.18 2.29
CA TYR A 350 -19.08 25.15 3.31
C TYR A 350 -19.68 26.52 3.02
N LYS A 351 -20.26 27.15 4.05
CA LYS A 351 -20.99 28.42 3.94
C LYS A 351 -20.24 29.56 4.61
N ILE A 352 -20.29 30.72 3.97
CA ILE A 352 -19.88 32.01 4.52
C ILE A 352 -20.89 33.07 4.08
N ASP A 353 -21.12 34.09 4.90
CA ASP A 353 -22.00 35.21 4.56
C ASP A 353 -21.53 36.47 5.29
N PHE A 354 -21.35 37.55 4.55
CA PHE A 354 -21.05 38.88 5.06
C PHE A 354 -22.22 39.82 4.82
N SER A 355 -22.40 40.76 5.74
CA SER A 355 -23.48 41.75 5.65
C SER A 355 -22.97 43.15 5.98
N ALA A 356 -23.45 44.14 5.24
CA ALA A 356 -23.35 45.54 5.63
C ALA A 356 -24.65 45.91 6.36
N ASP A 357 -24.58 45.91 7.69
CA ASP A 357 -25.76 46.00 8.56
C ASP A 357 -26.30 47.43 8.66
N ARG A 358 -25.41 48.42 8.69
CA ARG A 358 -25.77 49.83 8.92
C ARG A 358 -24.77 50.79 8.31
N ILE A 359 -25.26 51.92 7.81
CA ILE A 359 -24.46 53.05 7.35
C ILE A 359 -25.08 54.35 7.88
N GLU A 360 -24.27 55.22 8.49
CA GLU A 360 -24.73 56.52 9.01
C GLU A 360 -24.22 57.66 8.12
N GLY A 361 -25.15 58.41 7.52
CA GLY A 361 -24.85 59.58 6.70
C GLY A 361 -24.70 60.84 7.54
N GLU A 362 -23.61 61.59 7.36
CA GLU A 362 -23.42 62.91 7.97
C GLU A 362 -23.89 64.00 6.99
N THR A 363 -24.61 65.01 7.48
CA THR A 363 -24.91 66.23 6.71
C THR A 363 -23.71 67.19 6.83
N ALA A 364 -23.01 67.42 5.73
CA ALA A 364 -21.82 68.27 5.70
C ALA A 364 -21.76 69.14 4.44
N ARG A 365 -20.93 70.19 4.47
CA ARG A 365 -20.63 71.01 3.28
C ARG A 365 -19.69 70.22 2.36
N GLU A 366 -19.87 70.38 1.05
CA GLU A 366 -18.93 69.88 0.04
C GLU A 366 -17.48 70.26 0.37
N GLY A 367 -16.56 69.30 0.22
CA GLY A 367 -15.13 69.46 0.52
C GLY A 367 -14.72 69.21 1.97
N LYS A 368 -15.66 69.03 2.92
CA LYS A 368 -15.34 68.69 4.32
C LYS A 368 -14.89 67.23 4.44
N ASN A 369 -13.79 66.98 5.15
CA ASN A 369 -13.42 65.62 5.55
C ASN A 369 -14.36 65.13 6.66
N ILE A 370 -14.99 63.98 6.44
CA ILE A 370 -15.95 63.37 7.37
C ILE A 370 -15.61 61.88 7.58
N LYS A 371 -16.18 61.32 8.64
CA LYS A 371 -16.08 59.89 8.96
C LYS A 371 -17.46 59.28 8.87
N THR A 372 -17.63 58.34 7.96
CA THR A 372 -18.88 57.56 7.85
C THR A 372 -18.75 56.27 8.62
N ARG A 373 -19.68 56.09 9.57
CA ARG A 373 -19.80 54.84 10.31
C ARG A 373 -20.46 53.78 9.44
N VAL A 374 -19.84 52.60 9.36
CA VAL A 374 -20.38 51.42 8.70
C VAL A 374 -20.29 50.24 9.66
N ASP A 375 -21.42 49.64 10.00
CA ASP A 375 -21.46 48.40 10.77
C ASP A 375 -21.54 47.22 9.80
N VAL A 376 -20.66 46.24 9.98
CA VAL A 376 -20.59 45.03 9.16
C VAL A 376 -20.59 43.79 10.05
N SER A 377 -21.08 42.68 9.51
CA SER A 377 -21.15 41.41 10.22
C SER A 377 -20.80 40.22 9.33
N ARG A 378 -20.50 39.10 9.99
CA ARG A 378 -20.41 37.78 9.38
C ARG A 378 -21.38 36.83 10.08
N ASP A 379 -22.22 36.13 9.32
CA ASP A 379 -23.17 35.16 9.88
C ASP A 379 -22.46 33.94 10.48
N ASN A 380 -23.20 33.19 11.29
CA ASN A 380 -22.70 32.02 12.01
C ASN A 380 -23.37 30.73 11.53
N PHE A 381 -22.59 29.88 10.88
CA PHE A 381 -22.96 28.56 10.39
C PHE A 381 -22.37 27.41 11.23
N LYS A 382 -21.79 27.71 12.40
CA LYS A 382 -21.17 26.70 13.28
C LYS A 382 -22.14 25.56 13.62
N LEU A 383 -23.41 25.86 13.88
CA LEU A 383 -24.40 24.85 14.21
C LEU A 383 -24.57 23.81 13.09
N GLU A 384 -24.62 24.24 11.84
CA GLU A 384 -24.75 23.34 10.68
C GLU A 384 -23.50 22.46 10.52
N ARG A 385 -22.30 23.04 10.74
CA ARG A 385 -21.04 22.30 10.71
C ARG A 385 -20.92 21.29 11.85
N ASP A 386 -21.34 21.65 13.06
CA ASP A 386 -21.37 20.75 14.21
C ASP A 386 -22.33 19.57 13.96
N GLN A 387 -23.50 19.83 13.36
CA GLN A 387 -24.45 18.79 12.96
C GLN A 387 -23.88 17.87 11.87
N TYR A 388 -23.20 18.42 10.86
CA TYR A 388 -22.53 17.65 9.83
C TYR A 388 -21.42 16.77 10.43
N ARG A 389 -20.56 17.34 11.28
CA ARG A 389 -19.50 16.62 11.99
C ARG A 389 -20.05 15.48 12.82
N ALA A 390 -21.15 15.70 13.54
CA ALA A 390 -21.83 14.64 14.29
C ALA A 390 -22.36 13.51 13.39
N LYS A 391 -22.97 13.85 12.23
CA LYS A 391 -23.43 12.88 11.22
C LYS A 391 -22.27 12.03 10.69
N VAL A 392 -21.18 12.67 10.26
CA VAL A 392 -20.01 11.98 9.70
C VAL A 392 -19.32 11.12 10.76
N ASN A 393 -19.15 11.61 11.99
CA ASN A 393 -18.57 10.81 13.08
C ASN A 393 -19.41 9.56 13.40
N ASN A 394 -20.74 9.66 13.32
CA ASN A 394 -21.62 8.49 13.48
C ASN A 394 -21.42 7.48 12.34
N ASN A 395 -21.24 7.95 11.10
CA ASN A 395 -20.91 7.08 9.96
C ASN A 395 -19.53 6.42 10.12
N ILE A 396 -18.52 7.16 10.59
CA ILE A 396 -17.19 6.62 10.91
C ILE A 396 -17.32 5.47 11.92
N ASN A 397 -18.09 5.66 13.00
CA ASN A 397 -18.31 4.62 14.00
C ASN A 397 -19.00 3.38 13.41
N LYS A 398 -20.02 3.57 12.56
CA LYS A 398 -20.70 2.46 11.87
C LYS A 398 -19.76 1.71 10.92
N SER A 399 -18.97 2.43 10.13
CA SER A 399 -17.98 1.83 9.22
C SER A 399 -16.89 1.07 10.00
N GLN A 400 -16.48 1.57 11.17
CA GLN A 400 -15.54 0.85 12.03
C GLN A 400 -16.14 -0.46 12.59
N GLN A 401 -17.42 -0.46 12.96
CA GLN A 401 -18.12 -1.68 13.38
C GLN A 401 -18.24 -2.69 12.23
N GLU A 402 -18.53 -2.21 11.01
CA GLU A 402 -18.58 -3.03 9.79
C GLU A 402 -17.22 -3.68 9.48
N ILE A 403 -16.11 -2.96 9.65
CA ILE A 403 -14.76 -3.53 9.55
C ILE A 403 -14.59 -4.65 10.56
N ASN A 404 -14.91 -4.43 11.83
CA ASN A 404 -14.71 -5.44 12.87
C ASN A 404 -15.50 -6.73 12.58
N SER A 405 -16.74 -6.63 12.09
CA SER A 405 -17.51 -7.83 11.72
C SER A 405 -16.92 -8.53 10.49
N THR A 406 -16.49 -7.76 9.49
CA THR A 406 -15.97 -8.32 8.25
C THR A 406 -14.58 -8.95 8.44
N GLU A 407 -13.77 -8.44 9.37
CA GLU A 407 -12.52 -9.07 9.79
C GLU A 407 -12.77 -10.45 10.41
N SER A 408 -13.79 -10.58 11.26
CA SER A 408 -14.19 -11.86 11.86
C SER A 408 -14.66 -12.86 10.79
N ASP A 409 -15.43 -12.41 9.79
CA ASP A 409 -15.87 -13.26 8.68
C ASP A 409 -14.69 -13.75 7.83
N ARG A 410 -13.73 -12.86 7.56
CA ARG A 410 -12.50 -13.16 6.83
C ARG A 410 -11.62 -14.16 7.59
N ASP A 411 -11.48 -14.01 8.90
CA ASP A 411 -10.72 -14.94 9.75
C ASP A 411 -11.40 -16.32 9.82
N SER A 412 -12.73 -16.34 9.86
CA SER A 412 -13.52 -17.59 9.83
C SER A 412 -13.36 -18.31 8.48
N ALA A 413 -13.44 -17.58 7.37
CA ALA A 413 -13.23 -18.13 6.04
C ALA A 413 -11.79 -18.67 5.85
N GLN A 414 -10.79 -17.96 6.38
CA GLN A 414 -9.39 -18.41 6.41
C GLN A 414 -9.23 -19.73 7.16
N SER A 415 -9.92 -19.87 8.30
CA SER A 415 -9.92 -21.09 9.10
C SER A 415 -10.56 -22.25 8.34
N SER A 416 -11.69 -22.03 7.67
CA SER A 416 -12.34 -23.04 6.82
C SER A 416 -11.43 -23.50 5.67
N LEU A 417 -10.78 -22.56 4.97
CA LEU A 417 -9.84 -22.89 3.89
C LEU A 417 -8.65 -23.70 4.41
N SER A 418 -8.10 -23.30 5.56
CA SER A 418 -7.00 -24.05 6.18
C SER A 418 -7.42 -25.46 6.56
N TYR A 419 -8.65 -25.67 7.03
CA TYR A 419 -9.16 -27.01 7.32
C TYR A 419 -9.30 -27.85 6.05
N CYS A 420 -9.88 -27.28 4.99
CA CYS A 420 -10.03 -27.98 3.71
C CYS A 420 -8.68 -28.45 3.15
N ARG A 421 -7.66 -27.59 3.15
CA ARG A 421 -6.32 -27.90 2.63
C ARG A 421 -5.56 -28.97 3.44
N ARG A 422 -5.91 -29.16 4.71
CA ARG A 422 -5.29 -30.18 5.58
C ARG A 422 -5.99 -31.53 5.53
N ASN A 423 -7.13 -31.63 4.84
CA ASN A 423 -7.97 -32.81 4.83
C ASN A 423 -8.03 -33.45 3.43
N PRO A 424 -6.96 -34.16 3.01
CA PRO A 424 -6.91 -34.81 1.71
C PRO A 424 -8.01 -35.86 1.57
N ILE A 425 -8.41 -36.14 0.35
CA ILE A 425 -9.27 -37.27 0.02
C ILE A 425 -8.40 -38.53 0.12
N HIS A 426 -8.80 -39.47 0.96
CA HIS A 426 -8.13 -40.75 1.15
C HIS A 426 -8.96 -41.85 0.50
N GLU A 427 -8.36 -42.55 -0.46
CA GLU A 427 -8.96 -43.69 -1.14
C GLU A 427 -8.04 -44.90 -1.01
N VAL A 428 -8.63 -46.08 -0.83
CA VAL A 428 -7.89 -47.36 -0.82
C VAL A 428 -8.30 -48.12 -2.07
N ASP A 429 -7.31 -48.46 -2.91
CA ASP A 429 -7.58 -49.20 -4.14
C ASP A 429 -7.93 -50.69 -3.87
N ALA A 430 -8.29 -51.41 -4.93
CA ALA A 430 -8.67 -52.82 -4.86
C ALA A 430 -7.51 -53.73 -4.41
N GLU A 431 -6.27 -53.29 -4.56
CA GLU A 431 -5.05 -53.96 -4.12
C GLU A 431 -4.68 -53.63 -2.65
N GLY A 432 -5.44 -52.76 -1.99
CA GLY A 432 -5.25 -52.38 -0.58
C GLY A 432 -4.21 -51.28 -0.37
N LYS A 433 -3.89 -50.48 -1.41
CA LYS A 433 -2.92 -49.39 -1.34
C LYS A 433 -3.63 -48.04 -1.16
N ASP A 434 -3.11 -47.25 -0.23
CA ASP A 434 -3.60 -45.91 0.06
C ASP A 434 -3.19 -44.88 -1.02
N HIS A 435 -4.17 -44.12 -1.48
CA HIS A 435 -4.00 -42.94 -2.34
C HIS A 435 -4.54 -41.71 -1.63
N TYR A 436 -3.75 -40.64 -1.63
CA TYR A 436 -4.13 -39.35 -1.06
C TYR A 436 -4.20 -38.30 -2.18
N TYR A 437 -5.37 -37.70 -2.35
CA TYR A 437 -5.60 -36.64 -3.32
C TYR A 437 -5.88 -35.31 -2.62
N ASP A 438 -5.38 -34.22 -3.19
CA ASP A 438 -5.74 -32.89 -2.72
C ASP A 438 -7.25 -32.66 -2.89
N ARG A 439 -7.91 -32.20 -1.83
CA ARG A 439 -9.32 -31.84 -1.88
C ARG A 439 -9.48 -30.54 -2.68
N ASP A 440 -10.49 -30.49 -3.54
CA ASP A 440 -10.88 -29.23 -4.18
C ASP A 440 -11.44 -28.27 -3.12
N CYS A 441 -10.70 -27.21 -2.81
CA CYS A 441 -11.06 -26.17 -1.85
C CYS A 441 -11.54 -24.89 -2.53
N SER A 442 -11.90 -24.94 -3.82
CA SER A 442 -12.31 -23.76 -4.59
C SER A 442 -13.47 -22.99 -3.96
N TRP A 443 -14.38 -23.69 -3.26
CA TRP A 443 -15.50 -23.03 -2.57
C TRP A 443 -15.05 -22.20 -1.36
N GLU A 444 -14.21 -22.78 -0.48
CA GLU A 444 -13.63 -22.09 0.68
C GLU A 444 -12.74 -20.92 0.24
N GLU A 445 -12.00 -21.12 -0.84
CA GLU A 445 -11.19 -20.09 -1.50
C GLU A 445 -12.03 -18.88 -1.94
N ASN A 446 -13.12 -19.12 -2.69
CA ASN A 446 -14.03 -18.06 -3.13
C ASN A 446 -14.72 -17.34 -1.97
N LYS A 447 -15.07 -18.07 -0.91
CA LYS A 447 -15.68 -17.49 0.29
C LYS A 447 -14.73 -16.52 0.99
N LEU A 448 -13.46 -16.89 1.10
CA LEU A 448 -12.43 -16.05 1.69
C LEU A 448 -12.15 -14.79 0.85
N ASP A 449 -12.09 -14.91 -0.48
CA ASP A 449 -11.96 -13.73 -1.35
C ASP A 449 -13.11 -12.76 -1.17
N SER A 450 -14.35 -13.28 -1.13
CA SER A 450 -15.54 -12.46 -0.91
C SER A 450 -15.46 -11.71 0.42
N ALA A 451 -15.05 -12.40 1.50
CA ALA A 451 -14.89 -11.79 2.81
C ALA A 451 -13.79 -10.72 2.82
N ALA A 452 -12.65 -11.00 2.18
CA ALA A 452 -11.55 -10.06 2.13
C ALA A 452 -11.83 -8.85 1.22
N SER A 453 -12.55 -9.02 0.11
CA SER A 453 -12.99 -7.90 -0.75
C SER A 453 -14.00 -7.02 -0.03
N LYS A 454 -14.94 -7.61 0.73
CA LYS A 454 -15.83 -6.85 1.62
C LYS A 454 -15.04 -6.05 2.67
N LEU A 455 -14.01 -6.64 3.26
CA LEU A 455 -13.19 -5.97 4.26
C LEU A 455 -12.46 -4.76 3.67
N ASP A 456 -11.90 -4.91 2.47
CA ASP A 456 -11.22 -3.82 1.78
C ASP A 456 -12.19 -2.68 1.44
N ASN A 457 -13.36 -3.00 0.89
CA ASN A 457 -14.42 -2.02 0.62
C ASN A 457 -14.86 -1.29 1.90
N ALA A 458 -14.99 -2.00 3.03
CA ALA A 458 -15.32 -1.40 4.33
C ALA A 458 -14.21 -0.44 4.82
N ARG A 459 -12.94 -0.78 4.61
CA ARG A 459 -11.79 0.09 4.91
C ARG A 459 -11.77 1.33 4.02
N GLN A 460 -12.00 1.18 2.72
CA GLN A 460 -12.11 2.31 1.79
C GLN A 460 -13.25 3.26 2.19
N LYS A 461 -14.42 2.72 2.56
CA LYS A 461 -15.56 3.50 3.05
C LYS A 461 -15.23 4.27 4.33
N LEU A 462 -14.51 3.66 5.27
CA LEU A 462 -14.04 4.34 6.48
C LEU A 462 -13.10 5.51 6.14
N GLU A 463 -12.14 5.31 5.24
CA GLU A 463 -11.20 6.37 4.88
C GLU A 463 -11.89 7.53 4.16
N LYS A 464 -12.88 7.24 3.31
CA LYS A 464 -13.74 8.27 2.70
C LYS A 464 -14.45 9.13 3.75
N GLU A 465 -15.07 8.52 4.75
CA GLU A 465 -15.75 9.28 5.82
C GLU A 465 -14.75 10.08 6.68
N LYS A 466 -13.54 9.55 6.94
CA LYS A 466 -12.48 10.30 7.63
C LYS A 466 -12.01 11.51 6.82
N ASN A 467 -11.89 11.36 5.50
CA ASN A 467 -11.46 12.44 4.62
C ASN A 467 -12.45 13.60 4.57
N LYS A 468 -13.76 13.35 4.73
CA LYS A 468 -14.78 14.41 4.87
C LYS A 468 -14.50 15.33 6.06
N ILE A 469 -14.12 14.76 7.22
CA ILE A 469 -13.72 15.55 8.40
C ILE A 469 -12.44 16.34 8.13
N LYS A 470 -11.41 15.71 7.55
CA LYS A 470 -10.16 16.41 7.21
C LYS A 470 -10.40 17.60 6.27
N LYS A 471 -11.23 17.42 5.22
CA LYS A 471 -11.63 18.49 4.29
C LYS A 471 -12.34 19.64 5.04
N LEU A 472 -13.28 19.31 5.93
CA LEU A 472 -13.97 20.30 6.76
C LEU A 472 -13.00 21.06 7.67
N ASP A 473 -12.08 20.37 8.35
CA ASP A 473 -11.08 20.99 9.24
C ASP A 473 -10.20 22.01 8.50
N VAL A 474 -9.73 21.66 7.30
CA VAL A 474 -8.93 22.56 6.44
C VAL A 474 -9.72 23.82 6.05
N LEU A 475 -11.01 23.68 5.72
CA LEU A 475 -11.86 24.82 5.38
C LEU A 475 -12.16 25.70 6.61
N GLU A 476 -12.39 25.10 7.77
CA GLU A 476 -12.60 25.83 9.03
C GLU A 476 -11.35 26.62 9.41
N GLU A 477 -10.16 26.05 9.28
CA GLU A 477 -8.89 26.73 9.54
C GLU A 477 -8.68 27.90 8.56
N LYS A 478 -8.85 27.63 7.26
CA LYS A 478 -8.69 28.64 6.20
C LYS A 478 -9.62 29.85 6.40
N TYR A 479 -10.87 29.62 6.80
CA TYR A 479 -11.89 30.66 6.95
C TYR A 479 -12.23 30.99 8.41
N MET A 480 -11.32 30.71 9.35
CA MET A 480 -11.50 31.04 10.76
C MET A 480 -11.59 32.56 10.96
N ASN A 481 -10.74 33.32 10.27
CA ASN A 481 -10.67 34.79 10.35
C ASN A 481 -10.33 35.44 8.99
N PRO A 482 -11.23 35.31 7.99
CA PRO A 482 -11.02 35.81 6.64
C PRO A 482 -10.86 37.33 6.64
N GLU A 483 -9.94 37.81 5.80
CA GLU A 483 -9.79 39.22 5.48
C GLU A 483 -10.65 39.55 4.26
N THR A 484 -11.51 40.54 4.39
CA THR A 484 -12.32 41.09 3.29
C THR A 484 -12.22 42.62 3.27
N VAL A 485 -12.92 43.24 2.33
CA VAL A 485 -12.88 44.68 2.07
C VAL A 485 -14.27 45.28 2.18
N VAL A 486 -14.37 46.43 2.84
CA VAL A 486 -15.55 47.30 2.84
C VAL A 486 -15.27 48.52 1.98
N VAL A 487 -16.13 48.77 1.02
CA VAL A 487 -16.04 49.90 0.09
C VAL A 487 -17.19 50.87 0.36
N LEU A 488 -16.85 52.14 0.51
CA LEU A 488 -17.82 53.23 0.56
C LEU A 488 -17.88 53.91 -0.81
N LYS A 489 -19.09 54.05 -1.34
CA LYS A 489 -19.37 54.72 -2.63
C LYS A 489 -20.30 55.90 -2.42
N HIS A 490 -20.05 57.01 -3.11
CA HIS A 490 -20.97 58.14 -3.22
C HIS A 490 -21.44 58.28 -4.67
N ASN A 491 -22.76 58.23 -4.90
CA ASN A 491 -23.38 58.21 -6.23
C ASN A 491 -22.74 57.18 -7.18
N GLY A 492 -22.37 56.01 -6.65
CA GLY A 492 -21.72 54.94 -7.40
C GLY A 492 -20.19 55.03 -7.53
N GLN A 493 -19.58 56.18 -7.24
CA GLN A 493 -18.12 56.34 -7.27
C GLN A 493 -17.51 55.94 -5.91
N GLN A 494 -16.50 55.08 -5.91
CA GLN A 494 -15.74 54.75 -4.70
C GLN A 494 -15.08 56.00 -4.10
N VAL A 495 -15.27 56.20 -2.79
CA VAL A 495 -14.72 57.32 -2.02
C VAL A 495 -13.84 56.88 -0.85
N ALA A 496 -14.05 55.67 -0.32
CA ALA A 496 -13.16 55.06 0.68
C ALA A 496 -13.16 53.53 0.57
N LEU A 497 -12.09 52.93 1.11
CA LEU A 497 -11.89 51.47 1.15
C LEU A 497 -11.17 51.12 2.45
N GLN A 498 -11.67 50.13 3.17
CA GLN A 498 -11.05 49.64 4.40
C GLN A 498 -11.07 48.11 4.43
N LYS A 499 -9.93 47.51 4.78
CA LYS A 499 -9.83 46.07 5.04
C LYS A 499 -10.37 45.75 6.43
N VAL A 500 -11.09 44.64 6.55
CA VAL A 500 -11.64 44.15 7.82
C VAL A 500 -11.44 42.64 7.89
N ARG A 501 -11.19 42.15 9.10
CA ARG A 501 -11.23 40.72 9.41
C ARG A 501 -12.44 40.46 10.29
N LEU A 502 -13.23 39.44 9.94
CA LEU A 502 -14.43 39.09 10.69
C LEU A 502 -14.40 37.60 11.03
N THR A 503 -14.27 37.30 12.32
CA THR A 503 -14.52 35.94 12.79
C THR A 503 -16.00 35.61 12.64
N GLU A 504 -16.34 34.33 12.65
CA GLU A 504 -17.72 33.90 12.48
C GLU A 504 -18.64 34.41 13.61
N GLY A 505 -19.81 34.94 13.24
CA GLY A 505 -20.75 35.59 14.17
C GLY A 505 -20.30 36.96 14.68
N GLU A 506 -19.15 37.49 14.22
CA GLU A 506 -18.63 38.77 14.67
C GLU A 506 -19.35 39.95 13.99
N LYS A 507 -19.51 41.03 14.74
CA LYS A 507 -19.94 42.34 14.23
C LYS A 507 -18.85 43.38 14.52
N LYS A 508 -18.54 44.22 13.53
CA LYS A 508 -17.58 45.32 13.69
C LYS A 508 -18.14 46.62 13.16
N THR A 509 -17.83 47.70 13.87
CA THR A 509 -18.05 49.07 13.42
C THR A 509 -16.77 49.61 12.80
N LEU A 510 -16.85 50.06 11.55
CA LEU A 510 -15.79 50.74 10.82
C LEU A 510 -16.11 52.23 10.70
N ASN A 511 -15.07 53.06 10.67
CA ASN A 511 -15.20 54.49 10.42
C ASN A 511 -14.34 54.82 9.20
N LEU A 512 -15.00 55.04 8.06
CA LEU A 512 -14.30 55.31 6.80
C LEU A 512 -14.17 56.81 6.59
N ASP A 513 -12.93 57.27 6.54
CA ASP A 513 -12.57 58.66 6.25
C ASP A 513 -12.71 58.97 4.76
N TRP A 514 -13.42 60.05 4.41
CA TRP A 514 -13.53 60.54 3.04
C TRP A 514 -13.91 62.03 2.98
N GLN A 515 -13.77 62.63 1.80
CA GLN A 515 -14.16 64.02 1.58
C GLN A 515 -15.59 64.12 1.03
N HIS A 516 -16.49 64.81 1.72
CA HIS A 516 -17.90 64.95 1.36
C HIS A 516 -18.06 65.60 -0.03
N LYS A 517 -18.73 64.92 -0.96
CA LYS A 517 -18.92 65.34 -2.37
C LYS A 517 -20.30 65.97 -2.65
N GLY A 518 -20.94 66.49 -1.60
CA GLY A 518 -22.24 67.13 -1.66
C GLY A 518 -23.42 66.17 -1.54
N LYS A 519 -24.63 66.63 -1.88
CA LYS A 519 -25.86 65.85 -1.76
C LYS A 519 -25.81 64.61 -2.65
N GLY A 520 -26.27 63.47 -2.14
CA GLY A 520 -26.31 62.24 -2.92
C GLY A 520 -26.71 61.02 -2.11
N THR A 521 -26.42 59.85 -2.67
CA THR A 521 -26.60 58.56 -1.99
C THR A 521 -25.24 57.97 -1.68
N ILE A 522 -25.03 57.58 -0.42
CA ILE A 522 -23.88 56.77 -0.02
C ILE A 522 -24.28 55.30 0.05
N GLN A 523 -23.35 54.43 -0.33
CA GLN A 523 -23.49 52.98 -0.29
C GLN A 523 -22.25 52.38 0.37
N ALA A 524 -22.44 51.56 1.40
CA ALA A 524 -21.40 50.64 1.87
C ALA A 524 -21.61 49.28 1.22
N GLU A 525 -20.52 48.61 0.84
CA GLU A 525 -20.55 47.26 0.29
C GLU A 525 -19.37 46.45 0.86
N ILE A 526 -19.66 45.34 1.54
CA ILE A 526 -18.66 44.38 2.01
C ILE A 526 -18.45 43.27 0.97
N ASN A 527 -17.21 42.78 0.83
CA ASN A 527 -16.83 41.73 -0.12
C ASN A 527 -17.31 41.98 -1.57
N PRO A 528 -17.00 43.14 -2.17
CA PRO A 528 -17.50 43.51 -3.49
C PRO A 528 -16.93 42.59 -4.59
N ALA A 529 -17.61 42.50 -5.74
CA ALA A 529 -17.30 41.55 -6.82
C ALA A 529 -15.82 41.46 -7.26
N GLY A 530 -15.07 42.57 -7.23
CA GLY A 530 -13.64 42.59 -7.60
C GLY A 530 -12.66 42.17 -6.49
N ASN A 531 -13.15 41.98 -5.26
CA ASN A 531 -12.35 41.63 -4.07
C ASN A 531 -12.98 40.46 -3.29
N ARG A 532 -13.75 39.61 -3.96
CA ARG A 532 -14.38 38.46 -3.30
C ARG A 532 -13.33 37.51 -2.79
N ILE A 533 -13.53 37.02 -1.56
CA ILE A 533 -12.79 35.87 -1.07
C ILE A 533 -13.06 34.64 -1.96
N ASP A 534 -12.13 33.68 -1.94
CA ASP A 534 -12.10 32.50 -2.80
C ASP A 534 -13.08 31.38 -2.35
N ILE A 535 -14.25 31.81 -1.89
CA ILE A 535 -15.41 30.98 -1.57
C ILE A 535 -16.68 31.77 -1.83
N GLU A 536 -17.69 31.10 -2.35
CA GLU A 536 -18.99 31.71 -2.66
C GLU A 536 -19.75 32.02 -1.37
N GLU A 537 -20.23 33.26 -1.22
CA GLU A 537 -21.15 33.60 -0.15
C GLU A 537 -22.53 32.96 -0.35
N THR A 538 -23.23 32.74 0.76
CA THR A 538 -24.59 32.18 0.74
C THR A 538 -25.56 33.20 0.15
N THR A 539 -25.34 34.49 0.44
CA THR A 539 -26.16 35.62 0.02
C THR A 539 -25.24 36.77 -0.36
N TYR A 540 -25.40 37.34 -1.56
CA TYR A 540 -24.69 38.56 -1.96
C TYR A 540 -25.53 39.83 -1.84
N LYS A 541 -26.82 39.70 -1.52
CA LYS A 541 -27.80 40.81 -1.51
C LYS A 541 -27.77 41.64 -0.22
N ASN A 542 -27.25 41.08 0.86
CA ASN A 542 -26.99 41.73 2.16
C ASN A 542 -25.63 42.44 2.19
N ASN A 543 -24.77 42.22 1.20
CA ASN A 543 -23.47 42.88 1.10
C ASN A 543 -23.56 44.41 0.94
N PRO A 544 -24.50 44.98 0.14
CA PRO A 544 -24.64 46.43 0.01
C PRO A 544 -25.80 47.02 0.82
N ILE A 545 -25.57 48.18 1.45
CA ILE A 545 -26.61 49.03 2.07
C ILE A 545 -26.47 50.48 1.60
N LYS A 546 -27.60 51.19 1.41
CA LYS A 546 -27.64 52.56 0.89
C LYS A 546 -28.36 53.51 1.84
N THR A 547 -27.89 54.74 1.94
CA THR A 547 -28.61 55.83 2.60
C THR A 547 -28.36 57.16 1.89
N ALA A 548 -29.28 58.11 2.04
CA ALA A 548 -29.15 59.46 1.47
C ALA A 548 -28.35 60.39 2.39
N ILE A 549 -27.58 61.30 1.80
CA ILE A 549 -26.90 62.40 2.49
C ILE A 549 -27.29 63.74 1.90
N TYR A 550 -27.32 64.76 2.74
CA TYR A 550 -27.81 66.10 2.42
C TYR A 550 -26.72 67.15 2.69
N GLU A 551 -26.90 68.32 2.07
CA GLU A 551 -26.11 69.50 2.40
C GLU A 551 -26.93 70.46 3.27
N PRO A 552 -26.28 71.25 4.14
CA PRO A 552 -26.95 72.34 4.84
C PRO A 552 -27.58 73.29 3.81
N SER A 553 -28.86 73.63 3.97
CA SER A 553 -29.52 74.61 3.10
C SER A 553 -28.77 75.94 3.19
N LYS A 554 -28.44 76.52 2.03
CA LYS A 554 -28.11 77.96 1.96
C LYS A 554 -29.42 78.72 2.11
N GLU A 555 -29.95 78.80 3.34
CA GLU A 555 -30.90 79.87 3.62
C GLU A 555 -30.17 81.19 3.37
N LYS A 556 -30.56 81.87 2.30
CA LYS A 556 -30.33 83.31 2.17
C LYS A 556 -31.04 83.93 3.37
N ALA A 557 -30.28 84.29 4.40
CA ALA A 557 -30.73 85.24 5.40
C ALA A 557 -30.92 86.61 4.70
N MET A 558 -32.05 86.79 4.03
CA MET A 558 -32.70 88.08 4.04
C MET A 558 -33.45 88.14 5.37
N CYS A 559 -33.06 89.08 6.23
CA CYS A 559 -33.98 90.06 6.80
C CYS A 559 -33.21 91.01 7.71
N GLY A 560 -33.48 92.31 7.56
CA GLY A 560 -33.18 93.29 8.58
C GLY A 560 -33.93 92.98 9.88
N VAL A 561 -33.30 93.38 11.00
CA VAL A 561 -33.84 93.85 12.29
C VAL A 561 -35.19 93.23 12.72
N THR A 562 -35.29 92.42 13.78
CA THR A 562 -35.18 92.80 15.21
C THR A 562 -34.92 91.57 16.11
N SER A 563 -34.22 91.83 17.22
CA SER A 563 -33.90 90.95 18.35
C SER A 563 -35.08 90.19 18.98
N VAL A 564 -34.89 88.91 19.34
CA VAL A 564 -35.16 88.37 20.70
C VAL A 564 -34.19 87.22 21.01
N LYS A 565 -33.65 87.24 22.23
CA LYS A 565 -32.72 86.31 22.89
C LYS A 565 -33.29 84.89 23.07
N GLY A 566 -32.39 83.89 23.01
CA GLY A 566 -32.59 82.56 23.59
C GLY A 566 -31.33 81.70 23.45
N VAL A 567 -30.48 81.71 24.47
CA VAL A 567 -29.21 80.98 24.57
C VAL A 567 -29.47 79.52 24.95
N VAL A 568 -28.94 78.59 24.13
CA VAL A 568 -28.14 77.38 24.40
C VAL A 568 -28.18 76.76 25.81
N GLU A 569 -28.26 75.42 25.90
CA GLU A 569 -27.30 74.68 26.72
C GLU A 569 -26.98 73.27 26.18
N THR A 570 -25.72 73.09 25.80
CA THR A 570 -24.93 71.85 25.74
C THR A 570 -24.19 71.67 27.07
N VAL A 571 -24.06 70.44 27.58
CA VAL A 571 -22.75 69.74 27.77
C VAL A 571 -22.98 68.25 27.61
#